data_AF-A0A1B6F192-F1
#
_entry.id   AF-A0A1B6F192-F1
#
_cell.length_a   1.000
_cell.length_b   1.000
_cell.length_c   1.000
_cell.angle_alpha   90.00
_cell.angle_beta   90.00
_cell.angle_gamma   90.00
#
_symmetry.space_group_name_H-M   'P 1'
#
loop_
_entity.id
_entity.type
_entity.pdbx_description
1 polymer ?
#
loop_
_entity_poly.entity_id
_entity_poly.type
_entity_poly.pdbx_seq_one_letter_code
_entity_poly.pdbx_strand_id
1 'polypeptide(L)'
;RLKLDVQCTKEAIKVPCLPLEHPCLFNVKADPCELNNLADRYPAVLRHLDSQLSAINTTAVPPGNLPIDKHGDPHLWDHTWTNFGDYSNSNDVDMAVDLPQEPPIVISN
;
A
#
# COMPACT_ATOMS: atom_id res chain seq x y z
N ARG A 1 -25.96 7.24 -0.49
CA ARG A 1 -24.51 7.56 -0.55
C ARG A 1 -24.36 9.03 -0.14
N LEU A 2 -23.75 9.32 1.01
CA LEU A 2 -23.50 10.72 1.42
C LEU A 2 -22.34 11.26 0.58
N LYS A 3 -22.53 12.44 -0.03
CA LYS A 3 -21.47 13.15 -0.74
C LYS A 3 -20.65 13.90 0.30
N LEU A 4 -19.45 13.41 0.59
CA LEU A 4 -18.47 14.14 1.38
C LEU A 4 -17.70 15.04 0.41
N ASP A 5 -17.74 16.35 0.66
CA ASP A 5 -17.06 17.34 -0.17
C ASP A 5 -15.94 17.99 0.64
N VAL A 6 -14.76 18.13 0.03
CA VAL A 6 -13.60 18.76 0.67
C VAL A 6 -13.66 20.25 0.37
N GLN A 7 -13.92 21.05 1.39
CA GLN A 7 -13.99 22.50 1.27
C GLN A 7 -12.59 23.11 1.27
N CYS A 8 -12.07 23.45 0.08
CA CYS A 8 -10.83 24.20 -0.07
C CYS A 8 -11.06 25.71 0.03
N THR A 9 -10.25 26.40 0.82
CA THR A 9 -10.22 27.88 0.81
C THR A 9 -9.52 28.36 -0.47
N LYS A 10 -10.21 29.14 -1.31
CA LYS A 10 -9.71 29.57 -2.62
C LYS A 10 -8.59 30.63 -2.58
N GLU A 11 -8.38 31.31 -1.45
CA GLU A 11 -7.57 32.54 -1.39
C GLU A 11 -6.32 32.48 -0.49
N ALA A 12 -5.82 31.27 -0.16
CA ALA A 12 -4.57 31.17 0.61
C ALA A 12 -3.32 31.46 -0.26
N ILE A 13 -2.34 32.18 0.30
CA ILE A 13 -1.01 32.36 -0.29
C ILE A 13 -0.33 31.00 -0.39
N LYS A 14 -0.28 30.43 -1.59
CA LYS A 14 0.26 29.09 -1.82
C LYS A 14 1.78 29.08 -1.71
N VAL A 15 2.30 28.35 -0.72
CA VAL A 15 3.72 27.98 -0.66
C VAL A 15 3.87 26.64 -1.37
N PRO A 16 4.47 26.58 -2.57
CA PRO A 16 4.51 25.37 -3.36
C PRO A 16 5.29 24.25 -2.67
N CYS A 17 4.84 23.03 -2.90
CA CYS A 17 5.56 21.82 -2.57
C CYS A 17 6.27 21.30 -3.82
N LEU A 18 7.60 21.25 -3.79
CA LEU A 18 8.44 20.67 -4.84
C LEU A 18 9.11 19.42 -4.25
N PRO A 19 8.43 18.26 -4.20
CA PRO A 19 8.84 17.11 -3.41
C PRO A 19 10.14 16.45 -3.89
N LEU A 20 10.55 16.74 -5.13
CA LEU A 20 11.85 16.30 -5.67
C LEU A 20 13.02 17.20 -5.24
N GLU A 21 12.73 18.41 -4.77
CA GLU A 21 13.74 19.38 -4.32
C GLU A 21 13.87 19.40 -2.80
N HIS A 22 12.75 19.35 -2.07
CA HIS A 22 12.73 19.34 -0.61
C HIS A 22 11.47 18.67 -0.04
N PRO A 23 11.47 18.25 1.24
CA PRO A 23 10.29 17.70 1.90
C PRO A 23 9.14 18.70 1.98
N CYS A 24 7.92 18.17 2.11
CA CYS A 24 6.70 18.95 2.29
C CYS A 24 6.00 18.59 3.60
N LEU A 25 5.44 19.59 4.27
CA LEU A 25 4.70 19.43 5.51
C LEU A 25 3.38 20.19 5.43
N PHE A 26 2.26 19.50 5.65
CA PHE A 26 0.92 20.11 5.63
C PHE A 26 0.18 19.87 6.94
N ASN A 27 -0.69 20.81 7.29
CA ASN A 27 -1.67 20.61 8.35
C ASN A 27 -3.01 20.26 7.72
N VAL A 28 -3.29 18.97 7.51
CA VAL A 28 -4.50 18.47 6.83
C VAL A 28 -5.83 18.95 7.43
N LYS A 29 -5.86 19.36 8.70
CA LYS A 29 -7.06 19.90 9.35
C LYS A 29 -7.31 21.36 8.97
N ALA A 30 -6.25 22.15 8.84
CA ALA A 30 -6.32 23.58 8.52
C ALA A 30 -6.18 23.87 7.02
N ASP A 31 -5.48 23.00 6.31
CA ASP A 31 -5.23 23.03 4.87
C ASP A 31 -5.54 21.66 4.27
N PRO A 32 -6.83 21.30 4.10
CA PRO A 32 -7.24 20.00 3.57
C PRO A 32 -6.88 19.81 2.10
N CYS A 33 -6.36 20.84 1.43
CA CYS A 33 -6.05 20.83 0.01
C CYS A 33 -4.54 20.95 -0.25
N GLU A 34 -3.73 20.91 0.81
CA GLU A 34 -2.27 20.78 0.76
C GLU A 34 -1.61 21.85 -0.13
N LEU A 35 -2.09 23.08 -0.03
CA LEU A 35 -1.67 24.18 -0.88
C LEU A 35 -0.48 24.96 -0.30
N ASN A 36 -0.19 24.78 0.99
CA ASN A 36 0.78 25.57 1.73
C ASN A 36 1.79 24.67 2.42
N ASN A 37 2.96 24.51 1.81
CA ASN A 37 4.05 23.80 2.46
C ASN A 37 4.54 24.57 3.71
N LEU A 38 4.59 23.86 4.85
CA LEU A 38 4.99 24.37 6.15
C LEU A 38 6.35 23.83 6.62
N ALA A 39 7.08 23.11 5.77
CA ALA A 39 8.33 22.40 6.11
C ALA A 39 9.35 23.34 6.79
N ASP A 40 9.61 24.50 6.20
CA ASP A 40 10.55 25.48 6.72
C ASP A 40 10.04 26.19 7.99
N ARG A 41 8.72 26.28 8.14
CA ARG A 41 8.09 26.95 9.30
C ARG A 41 8.10 26.06 10.54
N TYR A 42 7.98 24.75 10.39
CA TYR A 42 7.92 23.80 11.51
C TYR A 42 8.94 22.65 11.38
N PRO A 43 10.25 22.95 11.40
CA PRO A 43 11.30 21.94 11.19
C PRO A 43 11.37 20.87 12.30
N ALA A 44 10.86 21.17 13.50
CA ALA A 44 10.74 20.19 14.57
C ALA A 44 9.68 19.12 14.28
N VAL A 45 8.52 19.52 13.72
CA VAL A 45 7.46 18.59 13.32
C VAL A 45 7.92 17.75 12.13
N LEU A 46 8.57 18.38 11.15
CA LEU A 46 9.13 17.67 10.00
C LEU A 46 10.11 16.57 10.44
N ARG A 47 11.09 16.90 11.30
CA ARG A 47 12.05 15.91 11.83
C ARG A 47 11.39 14.78 12.61
N HIS A 48 10.32 15.08 13.35
CA HIS A 48 9.57 14.06 14.08
C HIS A 48 8.86 13.09 13.13
N LEU A 49 8.21 13.59 12.07
CA LEU A 49 7.56 12.73 11.08
C LEU A 49 8.59 11.93 10.26
N ASP A 50 9.72 12.54 9.91
CA ASP A 50 10.80 11.87 9.19
C ASP A 50 11.42 10.71 9.99
N SER A 51 11.56 10.88 11.32
CA SER A 51 12.03 9.79 12.18
C SER A 51 11.01 8.65 12.30
N GLN A 52 9.71 8.96 12.28
CA GLN A 52 8.64 7.96 12.23
C GLN A 52 8.68 7.18 10.91
N LEU A 53 8.85 7.86 9.77
CA LEU A 53 9.01 7.23 8.46
C LEU A 53 10.24 6.31 8.43
N SER A 54 11.37 6.76 8.98
CA SER A 54 12.59 5.97 9.08
C SER A 54 12.36 4.70 9.91
N ALA A 55 11.65 4.79 11.04
CA ALA A 55 11.32 3.64 11.87
C ALA A 55 10.43 2.63 11.13
N ILE A 56 9.39 3.08 10.42
CA ILE A 56 8.53 2.21 9.61
C ILE A 56 9.34 1.53 8.50
N ASN A 57 10.25 2.26 7.86
CA ASN A 57 11.10 1.72 6.79
C ASN A 57 11.98 0.55 7.27
N THR A 58 12.41 0.53 8.54
CA THR A 58 13.20 -0.60 9.08
C THR A 58 12.44 -1.92 9.14
N THR A 59 11.11 -1.86 9.17
CA THR A 59 10.22 -3.03 9.25
C THR A 59 9.45 -3.26 7.95
N ALA A 60 9.67 -2.45 6.92
CA ALA A 60 8.95 -2.55 5.67
C ALA A 60 9.31 -3.84 4.92
N VAL A 61 8.31 -4.58 4.48
CA VAL A 61 8.51 -5.71 3.57
C VAL A 61 8.88 -5.20 2.17
N PRO A 62 9.68 -5.96 1.38
CA PRO A 62 9.98 -5.58 0.01
C PRO A 62 8.71 -5.37 -0.83
N PRO A 63 8.72 -4.43 -1.80
CA PRO A 63 7.59 -4.23 -2.69
C PRO A 63 7.19 -5.53 -3.43
N GLY A 64 5.89 -5.80 -3.49
CA GLY A 64 5.33 -6.98 -4.16
C GLY A 64 5.18 -6.84 -5.67
N ASN A 65 5.87 -5.90 -6.32
CA ASN A 65 5.89 -5.72 -7.77
C ASN A 65 6.76 -6.79 -8.45
N LEU A 66 6.45 -8.05 -8.15
CA LEU A 66 7.11 -9.22 -8.70
C LEU A 66 6.93 -9.27 -10.22
N PRO A 67 7.82 -9.98 -10.95
CA PRO A 67 7.61 -10.25 -12.36
C PRO A 67 6.24 -10.87 -12.63
N ILE A 68 5.67 -10.56 -13.80
CA ILE A 68 4.42 -11.18 -14.22
C ILE A 68 4.55 -12.70 -14.24
N ASP A 69 3.59 -13.41 -13.62
CA ASP A 69 3.49 -14.85 -13.76
C ASP A 69 2.87 -15.18 -15.13
N LYS A 70 3.64 -15.86 -15.97
CA LYS A 70 3.22 -16.24 -17.33
C LYS A 70 2.06 -17.24 -17.31
N HIS A 71 1.88 -18.01 -16.24
CA HIS A 71 0.73 -18.90 -16.10
C HIS A 71 -0.58 -18.11 -15.96
N GLY A 72 -0.50 -16.83 -15.65
CA GLY A 72 -1.66 -15.94 -15.60
C GLY A 72 -2.12 -15.39 -16.94
N ASP A 73 -1.47 -15.75 -18.06
CA ASP A 73 -1.84 -15.26 -19.38
C ASP A 73 -3.27 -15.73 -19.75
N PRO A 74 -4.24 -14.82 -19.99
CA PRO A 74 -5.60 -15.19 -20.35
C PRO A 74 -5.71 -16.08 -21.59
N HIS A 75 -4.72 -16.06 -22.50
CA HIS A 75 -4.70 -16.97 -23.65
C HIS A 75 -4.65 -18.45 -23.24
N LEU A 76 -4.16 -18.75 -22.04
CA LEU A 76 -4.13 -20.10 -21.46
C LEU A 76 -5.47 -20.50 -20.81
N TRP A 77 -6.43 -19.57 -20.67
CA TRP A 77 -7.65 -19.74 -19.86
C TRP A 77 -8.91 -19.27 -20.61
N ASP A 78 -9.11 -19.73 -21.85
CA ASP A 78 -10.25 -19.34 -22.70
C ASP A 78 -10.44 -17.81 -22.81
N HIS A 79 -9.34 -17.06 -22.79
CA HIS A 79 -9.32 -15.59 -22.84
C HIS A 79 -10.01 -14.93 -21.64
N THR A 80 -10.03 -15.60 -20.49
CA THR A 80 -10.58 -15.09 -19.23
C THR A 80 -9.49 -14.83 -18.20
N TRP A 81 -9.74 -13.88 -17.30
CA TRP A 81 -8.88 -13.68 -16.12
C TRP A 81 -9.28 -14.68 -15.05
N THR A 82 -8.30 -15.45 -14.57
CA THR A 82 -8.51 -16.43 -13.51
C THR A 82 -7.52 -16.23 -12.38
N ASN A 83 -7.80 -16.83 -11.22
CA ASN A 83 -6.89 -16.89 -10.09
C ASN A 83 -5.61 -17.68 -10.45
N PHE A 84 -4.46 -17.18 -10.01
CA PHE A 84 -3.15 -17.76 -10.37
C PHE A 84 -2.77 -18.88 -9.42
N GLY A 85 -2.43 -20.06 -9.96
CA GLY A 85 -1.82 -21.15 -9.19
C GLY A 85 -2.79 -22.12 -8.49
N ASP A 86 -4.11 -21.88 -8.49
CA ASP A 86 -5.04 -22.82 -7.80
C ASP A 86 -5.45 -24.02 -8.67
N TYR A 87 -5.10 -24.02 -9.96
CA TYR A 87 -5.32 -25.16 -10.86
C TYR A 87 -4.07 -26.04 -10.91
N SER A 88 -3.91 -26.93 -9.93
CA SER A 88 -2.94 -28.02 -10.04
C SER A 88 -3.43 -29.04 -11.08
N ASN A 89 -2.56 -29.47 -11.99
CA ASN A 89 -2.87 -30.58 -12.90
C ASN A 89 -3.26 -31.81 -12.07
N SER A 90 -4.53 -32.18 -12.10
CA SER A 90 -5.08 -33.37 -11.43
C SER A 90 -4.59 -34.70 -12.02
N ASN A 91 -3.53 -34.67 -12.85
CA ASN A 91 -2.83 -35.86 -13.31
C ASN A 91 -1.55 -36.16 -12.52
N ASP A 92 -1.15 -35.29 -11.57
CA ASP A 92 -0.14 -35.61 -10.56
C ASP A 92 -0.81 -36.14 -9.28
N VAL A 93 -1.74 -37.09 -9.42
CA VAL A 93 -2.13 -37.96 -8.32
C VAL A 93 -1.01 -38.99 -8.14
N ASP A 94 0.17 -38.57 -7.68
CA ASP A 94 1.05 -39.43 -6.88
C ASP A 94 2.25 -38.77 -6.19
N MET A 95 2.51 -37.45 -6.29
CA MET A 95 3.72 -36.87 -5.66
C MET A 95 3.49 -35.53 -4.94
N ALA A 96 2.75 -35.55 -3.83
CA ALA A 96 3.03 -34.75 -2.62
C ALA A 96 1.87 -34.86 -1.60
N VAL A 97 1.77 -35.99 -0.91
CA VAL A 97 1.14 -35.99 0.42
C VAL A 97 2.27 -35.83 1.44
N ASP A 98 2.72 -34.58 1.63
CA ASP A 98 3.27 -34.14 2.92
C ASP A 98 3.17 -32.61 3.04
N LEU A 99 1.92 -32.11 3.04
CA LEU A 99 1.64 -30.84 3.73
C LEU A 99 1.27 -31.22 5.16
N PRO A 100 2.00 -30.71 6.18
CA PRO A 100 1.69 -31.02 7.57
C PRO A 100 0.27 -30.53 7.86
N GLN A 101 -0.61 -31.46 8.23
CA GLN A 101 -1.95 -31.12 8.68
C GLN A 101 -1.80 -30.29 9.97
N GLU A 102 -2.16 -29.02 9.91
CA GLU A 102 -2.26 -28.22 11.14
C GLU A 102 -3.29 -28.90 12.06
N PRO A 103 -2.95 -29.11 13.35
CA PRO A 103 -3.88 -29.75 14.27
C PRO A 103 -5.12 -28.86 14.45
N PRO A 104 -6.31 -29.45 14.63
CA PRO A 104 -7.54 -28.68 14.81
C PRO A 104 -7.43 -27.79 16.05
N ILE A 105 -7.85 -26.53 15.88
CA ILE A 105 -7.95 -25.55 16.97
C ILE A 105 -8.96 -26.07 17.99
N VAL A 106 -8.48 -26.58 19.12
CA VAL A 106 -9.31 -26.95 20.26
C VAL A 106 -9.67 -25.67 21.00
N ILE A 107 -10.90 -25.18 20.83
CA ILE A 107 -11.47 -24.18 21.74
C ILE A 107 -11.96 -24.92 22.97
N SER A 108 -11.19 -24.82 24.06
CA SER A 108 -11.64 -25.28 25.38
C SER A 108 -12.66 -24.28 25.92
N ASN A 109 -13.84 -24.80 26.27
CA ASN A 109 -14.80 -24.08 27.14
C ASN A 109 -14.20 -23.84 28.53
#